data_AF-A0AA88GU02-F1
#
_entry.id   AF-A0AA88GU02-F1
#
_cell.length_a   1.000
_cell.length_b   1.000
_cell.length_c   1.000
_cell.angle_alpha   90.00
_cell.angle_beta   90.00
_cell.angle_gamma   90.00
#
_symmetry.space_group_name_H-M   'P 1'
#
loop_
_entity.id
_entity.type
_entity.pdbx_description
1 polymer ?
#
loop_
_entity_poly.entity_id
_entity_poly.type
_entity_poly.pdbx_seq_one_letter_code
_entity_poly.pdbx_strand_id
1 'polypeptide(L)'
;MSSDQAVYDDALTPEQTRTLRYFSASKRGQVLEIQELLNEDSKFNVLQLDEFGNTALHWAAGAGHLDCVKYLVETLKLPLDSTNKFGDTPLHKATWRGALDVVKYLVEKDAKLDIVNSQNKRPVDLAHHLEVKSYLQSYEGDDEDYEEDEDEEED
;
A
#
# COMPACT_ATOMS: atom_id res chain seq x y z
N MET A 1 -16.15 27.20 -43.33
CA MET A 1 -15.73 25.84 -42.99
C MET A 1 -14.53 25.93 -42.06
N SER A 2 -14.61 25.18 -40.95
CA SER A 2 -13.51 24.65 -40.15
C SER A 2 -12.62 25.64 -39.39
N SER A 3 -12.98 25.87 -38.13
CA SER A 3 -12.04 26.29 -37.09
C SER A 3 -12.05 25.23 -36.00
N ASP A 4 -10.96 24.49 -35.92
CA ASP A 4 -10.42 23.82 -34.74
C ASP A 4 -11.39 22.99 -33.89
N GLN A 5 -11.66 21.78 -34.39
CA GLN A 5 -11.97 20.66 -33.51
C GLN A 5 -10.66 20.20 -32.86
N ALA A 6 -10.22 20.93 -31.84
CA ALA A 6 -9.25 20.43 -30.87
C ALA A 6 -9.93 19.31 -30.08
N VAL A 7 -9.98 18.12 -30.67
CA VAL A 7 -10.17 16.89 -29.91
C VAL A 7 -8.85 16.73 -29.16
N TYR A 8 -8.81 17.23 -27.93
CA TYR A 8 -7.79 16.84 -26.96
C TYR A 8 -7.88 15.33 -26.83
N ASP A 9 -6.92 14.66 -27.44
CA ASP A 9 -6.74 13.22 -27.37
C ASP A 9 -6.24 12.93 -25.95
N ASP A 10 -7.18 12.70 -25.03
CA ASP A 10 -6.96 12.27 -23.63
C ASP A 10 -6.46 10.81 -23.56
N ALA A 11 -5.76 10.36 -24.61
CA ALA A 11 -5.20 9.04 -24.73
C ALA A 11 -3.92 8.97 -23.88
N LEU A 12 -3.96 8.13 -22.86
CA LEU A 12 -2.80 7.80 -22.04
C LEU A 12 -1.63 7.35 -22.92
N THR A 13 -0.43 7.81 -22.60
CA THR A 13 0.78 7.32 -23.28
C THR A 13 0.93 5.81 -23.05
N PRO A 14 1.66 5.09 -23.92
CA PRO A 14 1.93 3.67 -23.69
C PRO A 14 2.57 3.39 -22.33
N GLU A 15 3.42 4.30 -21.87
CA GLU A 15 4.04 4.25 -20.54
C GLU A 15 3.01 4.41 -19.42
N GLN A 16 2.15 5.43 -19.49
CA GLN A 16 1.08 5.65 -18.51
C GLN A 16 0.10 4.48 -18.47
N THR A 17 -0.29 3.96 -19.64
CA THR A 17 -1.16 2.78 -19.75
C THR A 17 -0.53 1.57 -19.08
N ARG A 18 0.77 1.35 -19.28
CA ARG A 18 1.51 0.25 -18.65
C ARG A 18 1.59 0.42 -17.14
N THR A 19 1.90 1.62 -16.66
CA THR A 19 1.92 1.93 -15.22
C THR A 19 0.57 1.65 -14.57
N LEU A 20 -0.54 2.06 -15.18
CA LEU A 20 -1.88 1.76 -14.68
C LEU A 20 -2.16 0.25 -14.67
N ARG A 21 -1.74 -0.47 -15.73
CA ARG A 21 -1.87 -1.94 -15.80
C ARG A 21 -1.10 -2.62 -14.68
N TYR A 22 0.12 -2.17 -14.36
CA TYR A 22 0.92 -2.68 -13.25
C TYR A 22 0.24 -2.51 -11.89
N PHE A 23 -0.26 -1.31 -11.58
CA PHE A 23 -0.99 -1.07 -10.32
C PHE A 23 -2.32 -1.82 -10.27
N SER A 24 -3.06 -1.87 -11.37
CA SER A 24 -4.30 -2.64 -11.49
C SER A 24 -4.08 -4.14 -11.29
N ALA A 25 -3.04 -4.71 -11.89
CA ALA A 25 -2.66 -6.11 -11.71
C ALA A 25 -2.28 -6.39 -10.25
N SER A 26 -1.50 -5.50 -9.62
CA SER A 26 -1.10 -5.61 -8.22
C SER A 26 -2.31 -5.56 -7.27
N LYS A 27 -3.24 -4.63 -7.51
CA LYS A 27 -4.50 -4.51 -6.76
C LYS A 27 -5.42 -5.72 -6.91
N ARG A 28 -5.36 -6.44 -8.04
CA ARG A 28 -6.14 -7.65 -8.31
C ARG A 28 -5.39 -8.94 -7.99
N GLY A 29 -4.13 -8.85 -7.53
CA GLY A 29 -3.30 -10.01 -7.22
C GLY A 29 -2.82 -10.81 -8.43
N GLN A 30 -2.82 -10.23 -9.62
CA GLN A 30 -2.53 -10.92 -10.89
C GLN A 30 -1.03 -10.99 -11.16
N VAL A 31 -0.33 -11.88 -10.44
CA VAL A 31 1.12 -12.05 -10.54
C VAL A 31 1.58 -12.37 -11.97
N LEU A 32 0.84 -13.20 -12.70
CA LEU A 32 1.17 -13.54 -14.08
C LEU A 32 1.12 -12.31 -15.00
N GLU A 33 0.13 -11.44 -14.82
CA GLU A 33 0.05 -10.20 -15.61
C GLU A 33 1.20 -9.25 -15.29
N ILE A 34 1.62 -9.18 -14.01
CA ILE A 34 2.82 -8.42 -13.63
C ILE A 34 4.04 -9.01 -14.33
N GLN A 35 4.21 -10.33 -14.32
CA GLN A 35 5.34 -11.00 -14.98
C GLN A 35 5.35 -10.74 -16.50
N GLU A 36 4.21 -10.86 -17.16
CA GLU A 36 4.07 -10.56 -18.60
C GLU A 36 4.47 -9.13 -18.90
N LEU A 37 3.99 -8.16 -18.12
CA LEU A 37 4.31 -6.75 -18.29
C LEU A 37 5.81 -6.47 -18.14
N LEU A 38 6.48 -7.11 -17.18
CA LEU A 38 7.93 -6.98 -16.99
C LEU A 38 8.74 -7.67 -18.09
N ASN A 39 8.20 -8.73 -18.70
CA ASN A 39 8.81 -9.38 -19.85
C ASN A 39 8.65 -8.55 -21.13
N GLU A 40 7.55 -7.82 -21.29
CA GLU A 40 7.33 -6.88 -22.39
C GLU A 40 8.32 -5.70 -22.36
N ASP A 41 8.69 -5.24 -21.15
CA ASP A 41 9.64 -4.14 -20.98
C ASP A 41 10.57 -4.36 -19.77
N SER A 42 11.76 -4.90 -20.04
CA SER A 42 12.82 -5.09 -19.05
C SER A 42 13.30 -3.81 -18.34
N LYS A 43 12.97 -2.62 -18.86
CA LYS A 43 13.33 -1.32 -18.26
C LYS A 43 12.20 -0.74 -17.41
N PHE A 44 11.07 -1.43 -17.29
CA PHE A 44 9.94 -0.95 -16.50
C PHE A 44 10.34 -0.74 -15.04
N ASN A 45 10.10 0.47 -14.53
CA ASN A 45 10.41 0.80 -13.15
C ASN A 45 9.32 0.26 -12.21
N VAL A 46 9.62 -0.85 -11.53
CA VAL A 46 8.72 -1.48 -10.55
C VAL A 46 8.55 -0.68 -9.25
N LEU A 47 9.47 0.25 -8.97
CA LEU A 47 9.48 1.12 -7.79
C LEU A 47 8.73 2.44 -8.02
N GLN A 48 8.14 2.64 -9.20
CA GLN A 48 7.37 3.83 -9.47
C GLN A 48 6.15 3.96 -8.55
N LEU A 49 5.73 5.20 -8.34
CA LEU A 49 4.60 5.56 -7.49
C LEU A 49 3.42 6.01 -8.34
N ASP A 50 2.20 5.69 -7.90
CA ASP A 50 1.00 6.26 -8.51
C ASP A 50 0.80 7.74 -8.11
N GLU A 51 -0.30 8.33 -8.59
CA GLU A 51 -0.65 9.73 -8.28
C GLU A 51 -0.85 10.01 -6.78
N PHE A 52 -1.05 8.98 -5.96
CA PHE A 52 -1.21 9.06 -4.51
C PHE A 52 0.07 8.68 -3.74
N GLY A 53 1.17 8.41 -4.45
CA GLY A 53 2.42 7.96 -3.85
C GLY A 53 2.43 6.48 -3.47
N ASN A 54 1.43 5.69 -3.87
CA ASN A 54 1.41 4.27 -3.57
C ASN A 54 2.38 3.49 -4.48
N THR A 55 3.08 2.54 -3.88
CA THR A 55 3.75 1.46 -4.61
C THR A 55 2.74 0.35 -4.96
N ALA A 56 3.12 -0.57 -5.85
CA ALA A 56 2.35 -1.79 -6.08
C ALA A 56 2.10 -2.59 -4.80
N LEU A 57 3.04 -2.56 -3.85
CA LEU A 57 2.92 -3.26 -2.57
C LEU A 57 1.78 -2.69 -1.71
N HIS A 58 1.55 -1.38 -1.72
CA HIS A 58 0.39 -0.79 -1.03
C HIS A 58 -0.93 -1.33 -1.56
N TRP A 59 -1.05 -1.42 -2.90
CA TRP A 59 -2.25 -1.90 -3.56
C TRP A 59 -2.49 -3.39 -3.31
N ALA A 60 -1.45 -4.23 -3.45
CA ALA A 60 -1.56 -5.66 -3.18
C ALA A 60 -1.85 -5.94 -1.70
N ALA A 61 -1.21 -5.19 -0.79
CA ALA A 61 -1.39 -5.35 0.65
C ALA A 61 -2.79 -4.91 1.11
N GLY A 62 -3.26 -3.74 0.67
CA GLY A 62 -4.61 -3.27 0.95
C GLY A 62 -5.72 -4.08 0.25
N ALA A 63 -5.40 -4.86 -0.77
CA ALA A 63 -6.34 -5.80 -1.38
C ALA A 63 -6.30 -7.20 -0.75
N GLY A 64 -5.35 -7.48 0.14
CA GLY A 64 -5.21 -8.78 0.80
C GLY A 64 -4.67 -9.90 -0.10
N HIS A 65 -3.92 -9.57 -1.15
CA HIS A 65 -3.40 -10.57 -2.09
C HIS A 65 -2.01 -11.07 -1.66
N LEU A 66 -1.95 -12.01 -0.72
CA LEU A 66 -0.70 -12.52 -0.14
C LEU A 66 0.31 -13.03 -1.18
N ASP A 67 -0.13 -13.81 -2.17
CA ASP A 67 0.79 -14.35 -3.19
C ASP A 67 1.42 -13.22 -4.04
N CYS A 68 0.65 -12.16 -4.30
CA CYS A 68 1.17 -10.98 -4.98
C CYS A 68 2.12 -10.19 -4.08
N VAL A 69 1.79 -10.02 -2.79
CA VAL A 69 2.68 -9.39 -1.81
C VAL A 69 4.02 -10.14 -1.73
N LYS A 70 3.99 -11.47 -1.63
CA LYS A 70 5.20 -12.32 -1.66
C LYS A 70 6.01 -12.10 -2.92
N TYR A 71 5.38 -12.12 -4.08
CA TYR A 71 6.08 -11.88 -5.34
C TYR A 71 6.75 -10.49 -5.38
N LEU A 72 6.03 -9.43 -4.99
CA LEU A 72 6.55 -8.06 -4.97
C LEU A 72 7.72 -7.89 -3.99
N VAL A 73 7.66 -8.53 -2.81
CA VAL A 73 8.71 -8.43 -1.78
C VAL A 73 9.89 -9.34 -2.08
N GLU A 74 9.66 -10.61 -2.38
CA GLU A 74 10.71 -11.62 -2.48
C GLU A 74 11.38 -11.61 -3.86
N THR A 75 10.62 -11.34 -4.92
CA THR A 75 11.15 -11.34 -6.30
C THR A 75 11.53 -9.94 -6.75
N LEU A 76 10.61 -8.98 -6.63
CA LEU A 76 10.85 -7.61 -7.10
C LEU A 76 11.56 -6.71 -6.07
N LYS A 77 11.75 -7.19 -4.83
CA LYS A 77 12.46 -6.48 -3.76
C LYS A 77 11.88 -5.10 -3.45
N LEU A 78 10.56 -4.95 -3.51
CA LEU A 78 9.91 -3.70 -3.11
C LEU A 78 10.15 -3.42 -1.62
N PRO A 79 10.44 -2.16 -1.23
CA PRO A 79 10.60 -1.79 0.17
C PRO A 79 9.28 -1.94 0.95
N LEU A 80 9.36 -2.47 2.16
CA LEU A 80 8.21 -2.72 3.03
C LEU A 80 7.65 -1.45 3.67
N ASP A 81 8.52 -0.47 3.93
CA ASP A 81 8.23 0.72 4.73
C ASP A 81 8.08 2.00 3.88
N SER A 82 7.95 1.88 2.56
CA SER A 82 7.67 3.05 1.72
C SER A 82 6.35 3.70 2.14
N THR A 83 6.36 5.01 2.37
CA THR A 83 5.17 5.78 2.71
C THR A 83 4.57 6.45 1.48
N ASN A 84 3.25 6.40 1.32
CA ASN A 84 2.54 7.17 0.30
C ASN A 84 2.32 8.64 0.72
N LYS A 85 1.56 9.42 -0.06
CA LYS A 85 1.30 10.85 0.24
C LYS A 85 0.51 11.09 1.53
N PHE A 86 -0.08 10.06 2.12
CA PHE A 86 -0.81 10.13 3.38
C PHE A 86 0.05 9.63 4.56
N GLY A 87 1.31 9.29 4.34
CA GLY A 87 2.19 8.67 5.33
C GLY A 87 1.89 7.19 5.58
N ASP A 88 0.92 6.59 4.88
CA ASP A 88 0.60 5.17 5.06
C ASP A 88 1.70 4.31 4.43
N THR A 89 2.09 3.25 5.13
CA THR A 89 2.88 2.13 4.59
C THR A 89 1.96 1.03 4.03
N PRO A 90 2.49 0.05 3.28
CA PRO A 90 1.73 -1.16 2.94
C PRO A 90 1.09 -1.86 4.14
N LEU A 91 1.75 -1.85 5.30
CA LEU A 91 1.21 -2.42 6.53
C LEU A 91 -0.03 -1.64 7.01
N HIS A 92 -0.04 -0.30 6.96
CA HIS A 92 -1.24 0.49 7.26
C HIS A 92 -2.41 0.07 6.36
N LYS A 93 -2.18 -0.12 5.06
CA LYS A 93 -3.21 -0.52 4.11
C LYS A 93 -3.75 -1.93 4.38
N ALA A 94 -2.87 -2.90 4.67
CA ALA A 94 -3.28 -4.27 5.01
C ALA A 94 -4.07 -4.31 6.32
N THR A 95 -3.62 -3.57 7.33
CA THR A 95 -4.25 -3.53 8.65
C THR A 95 -5.65 -2.92 8.59
N TRP A 96 -5.80 -1.76 7.94
CA TRP A 96 -7.09 -1.11 7.78
C TRP A 96 -8.11 -1.98 7.01
N ARG A 97 -7.61 -2.86 6.14
CA ARG A 97 -8.41 -3.78 5.33
C ARG A 97 -8.69 -5.12 5.99
N GLY A 98 -8.09 -5.40 7.14
CA GLY A 98 -8.27 -6.68 7.84
C GLY A 98 -7.55 -7.86 7.18
N ALA A 99 -6.56 -7.62 6.32
CA ALA A 99 -5.84 -8.68 5.60
C ALA A 99 -4.82 -9.37 6.52
N LEU A 100 -5.30 -10.20 7.44
CA LEU A 100 -4.49 -10.79 8.51
C LEU A 100 -3.28 -11.60 8.01
N ASP A 101 -3.44 -12.33 6.91
CA ASP A 101 -2.39 -13.14 6.29
C ASP A 101 -1.27 -12.27 5.69
N VAL A 102 -1.64 -11.16 5.05
CA VAL A 102 -0.69 -10.14 4.58
C VAL A 102 -0.01 -9.44 5.74
N VAL A 103 -0.75 -9.05 6.78
CA VAL A 103 -0.19 -8.41 7.98
C VAL A 103 0.87 -9.32 8.60
N LYS A 104 0.53 -10.58 8.88
CA LYS A 104 1.48 -11.57 9.41
C LYS A 104 2.73 -11.67 8.58
N TYR A 105 2.58 -11.81 7.27
CA TYR A 105 3.71 -11.91 6.36
C TYR A 105 4.59 -10.66 6.36
N LEU A 106 4.01 -9.45 6.38
CA LEU A 106 4.79 -8.21 6.42
C LEU A 106 5.57 -8.08 7.73
N VAL A 107 4.95 -8.42 8.88
CA VAL A 107 5.62 -8.45 10.18
C VAL A 107 6.75 -9.49 10.21
N GLU A 108 6.52 -10.68 9.65
CA GLU A 108 7.55 -11.73 9.48
C GLU A 108 8.73 -11.30 8.60
N LYS A 109 8.56 -10.27 7.77
CA LYS A 109 9.61 -9.67 6.94
C LYS A 109 10.20 -8.40 7.56
N ASP A 110 9.99 -8.18 8.85
CA ASP A 110 10.52 -7.04 9.62
C ASP A 110 9.97 -5.68 9.16
N ALA A 111 8.72 -5.62 8.67
CA ALA A 111 8.05 -4.34 8.43
C ALA A 111 7.89 -3.56 9.74
N LYS A 112 8.13 -2.25 9.69
CA LYS A 112 8.06 -1.39 10.88
C LYS A 112 6.62 -1.19 11.35
N LEU A 113 6.39 -1.41 12.65
CA LEU A 113 5.08 -1.32 13.30
C LEU A 113 4.79 0.06 13.90
N ASP A 114 5.81 0.91 14.02
CA ASP A 114 5.79 2.19 14.74
C ASP A 114 5.74 3.42 13.82
N ILE A 115 5.76 3.24 12.50
CA ILE A 115 5.60 4.35 11.55
C ILE A 115 4.20 4.94 11.71
N VAL A 116 4.13 6.25 11.95
CA VAL A 116 2.87 6.99 11.98
C VAL A 116 2.57 7.64 10.63
N ASN A 117 1.32 7.58 10.21
CA ASN A 117 0.84 8.30 9.03
C ASN A 117 0.57 9.79 9.33
N SER A 118 0.06 10.55 8.35
CA SER A 118 -0.22 11.98 8.52
C SER A 118 -1.32 12.32 9.54
N GLN A 119 -2.06 11.33 10.05
CA GLN A 119 -3.01 11.47 11.15
C GLN A 119 -2.42 11.08 12.50
N ASN A 120 -1.09 10.90 12.58
CA ASN A 120 -0.37 10.41 13.75
C ASN A 120 -0.82 9.01 14.20
N LYS A 121 -1.26 8.16 13.26
CA LYS A 121 -1.72 6.80 13.53
C LYS A 121 -0.70 5.78 13.06
N ARG A 122 -0.33 4.84 13.92
CA ARG A 122 0.40 3.62 13.58
C ARG A 122 -0.51 2.65 12.81
N PRO A 123 0.03 1.59 12.17
CA PRO A 123 -0.80 0.57 11.56
C PRO A 123 -1.85 -0.01 12.51
N VAL A 124 -1.49 -0.34 13.76
CA VAL A 124 -2.41 -0.93 14.74
C VAL A 124 -3.60 -0.01 15.08
N ASP A 125 -3.39 1.30 15.08
CA ASP A 125 -4.41 2.31 15.37
C ASP A 125 -5.50 2.37 14.27
N LEU A 126 -5.21 1.82 13.09
CA LEU A 126 -6.16 1.67 11.98
C LEU A 126 -6.88 0.31 11.96
N ALA A 127 -6.58 -0.59 12.90
CA ALA A 127 -7.15 -1.93 12.92
C ALA A 127 -8.62 -1.91 13.40
N HIS A 128 -9.56 -2.10 12.48
CA HIS A 128 -10.97 -2.33 12.81
C HIS A 128 -11.29 -3.81 13.05
N HIS A 129 -10.42 -4.72 12.62
CA HIS A 129 -10.58 -6.17 12.75
C HIS A 129 -9.87 -6.68 14.00
N LEU A 130 -10.62 -7.32 14.90
CA LEU A 130 -10.12 -7.80 16.20
C LEU A 130 -8.89 -8.71 16.07
N GLU A 131 -8.89 -9.62 15.08
CA GLU A 131 -7.78 -10.56 14.89
C GLU A 131 -6.48 -9.86 14.47
N VAL A 132 -6.58 -8.85 13.61
CA VAL A 132 -5.42 -8.05 13.18
C VAL A 132 -4.92 -7.18 14.33
N LYS A 133 -5.85 -6.52 15.05
CA LYS A 133 -5.52 -5.70 16.21
C LYS A 133 -4.79 -6.54 17.27
N SER A 134 -5.35 -7.69 17.64
CA SER A 134 -4.75 -8.60 18.63
C SER A 134 -3.38 -9.10 18.20
N TYR A 135 -3.21 -9.42 16.91
CA TYR A 135 -1.91 -9.86 16.40
C TYR A 135 -0.85 -8.76 16.49
N LEU A 136 -1.15 -7.54 16.06
CA LEU A 136 -0.20 -6.43 16.12
C LEU A 136 0.12 -6.00 17.55
N GLN A 137 -0.90 -5.95 18.42
CA GLN A 137 -0.72 -5.64 19.84
C GLN A 137 0.15 -6.67 20.56
N SER A 138 0.23 -7.92 20.09
CA SER A 138 1.16 -8.90 20.68
C SER A 138 2.66 -8.56 20.50
N TYR A 139 2.97 -7.56 19.65
CA TYR A 139 4.32 -7.02 19.45
C TYR A 139 4.52 -5.66 20.12
N GLU A 140 3.43 -5.01 20.57
CA GLU A 140 3.51 -3.89 21.48
C GLU A 140 3.71 -4.52 22.86
N GLY A 141 4.90 -4.36 23.45
CA GLY A 141 5.07 -4.69 24.87
C GLY A 141 4.02 -3.95 25.70
N ASP A 142 3.78 -4.39 26.93
CA ASP A 142 2.82 -3.79 27.88
C ASP A 142 3.18 -2.32 28.26
N ASP A 143 3.29 -1.43 27.29
CA ASP A 143 3.32 0.02 27.49
C ASP A 143 1.86 0.48 27.61
N GLU A 144 1.22 0.02 28.70
CA GLU A 144 0.08 0.71 29.30
C GLU A 144 0.59 2.05 29.83
N ASP A 145 0.57 3.08 28.98
CA ASP A 145 0.43 4.48 29.40
C ASP A 145 -0.14 5.28 28.23
N TYR A 146 -1.46 5.15 28.06
CA TYR A 146 -2.25 6.20 27.42
C TYR A 146 -2.85 7.03 28.54
N GLU A 147 -2.22 8.15 28.89
CA GLU A 147 -2.99 9.24 29.46
C GLU A 147 -3.90 9.75 28.32
N GLU A 148 -5.21 9.51 28.46
CA GLU A 148 -6.21 10.28 27.73
C GLU A 148 -6.06 11.72 28.22
N ASP A 149 -5.39 12.56 27.44
CA ASP A 149 -5.55 14.01 27.57
C ASP A 149 -7.00 14.32 27.19
N GLU A 150 -7.89 14.24 28.20
CA GLU A 150 -9.13 14.99 28.27
C GLU A 150 -8.77 16.50 28.28
N ASP A 151 -8.40 17.06 27.14
CA ASP A 151 -8.45 18.52 26.94
C ASP A 151 -9.82 18.83 26.35
N GLU A 152 -10.82 18.98 27.21
CA GLU A 152 -11.24 20.24 27.83
C GLU A 152 -12.19 21.02 26.91
N GLU A 153 -13.47 21.02 27.29
CA GLU A 153 -14.39 22.07 26.88
C GLU A 153 -13.95 23.40 27.50
N GLU A 154 -13.68 24.39 26.65
CA GLU A 154 -13.79 25.84 26.96
C GLU A 154 -14.15 26.53 25.62
N ASP A 155 -15.17 27.37 25.43
CA ASP A 155 -16.23 27.99 26.24
C ASP A 155 -17.44 28.26 25.32
#